data_AF-A0A7V2AKA6-F1
#
_entry.id   AF-A0A7V2AKA6-F1
#
_cell.length_a   1.000
_cell.length_b   1.000
_cell.length_c   1.000
_cell.angle_alpha   90.00
_cell.angle_beta   90.00
_cell.angle_gamma   90.00
#
_symmetry.space_group_name_H-M   'P 1'
#
loop_
_entity.id
_entity.type
_entity.pdbx_description
1 polymer ?
#
loop_
_entity_poly.entity_id
_entity_poly.type
_entity_poly.pdbx_seq_one_letter_code
_entity_poly.pdbx_strand_id
1 'polypeptide(L)'
;MTGDIDQYRIDSEPFYQPVGDEIALYQAAYSERLPMMIKGPTGSGKSRFIEHMAWRLKRPLITVACNEDMTASDLVGRYLLDADGTRWLDGPLTVAARFGAICYLDEIVEARQDTTVVIHPLTDHRRTLPIDKKG
;
A
#
# COMPACT_ATOMS: atom_id res chain seq x y z
N MET A 1 7.96 -0.92 18.46
CA MET A 1 6.51 -0.67 18.43
C MET A 1 6.05 -0.86 17.00
N THR A 2 5.31 -1.92 16.70
CA THR A 2 4.51 -1.99 15.46
C THR A 2 3.61 -0.75 15.46
N GLY A 3 3.77 0.13 14.48
CA GLY A 3 2.98 1.34 14.39
C GLY A 3 1.50 1.00 14.47
N ASP A 4 0.76 1.75 15.27
CA ASP A 4 -0.67 1.58 15.42
C ASP A 4 -1.32 1.66 14.03
N ILE A 5 -1.93 0.57 13.58
CA ILE A 5 -2.54 0.52 12.25
C ILE A 5 -3.73 1.47 12.16
N ASP A 6 -4.31 1.85 13.31
CA ASP A 6 -5.47 2.72 13.38
C ASP A 6 -5.14 4.15 12.94
N GLN A 7 -3.87 4.57 12.99
CA GLN A 7 -3.44 5.87 12.45
C GLN A 7 -3.68 6.01 10.94
N TYR A 8 -3.82 4.89 10.23
CA TYR A 8 -4.08 4.84 8.80
C TYR A 8 -5.58 4.72 8.46
N ARG A 9 -6.46 4.76 9.46
CA ARG A 9 -7.91 4.74 9.23
C ARG A 9 -8.40 6.11 8.77
N ILE A 10 -9.36 6.07 7.86
CA ILE A 10 -10.14 7.24 7.46
C ILE A 10 -11.47 7.13 8.19
N ASP A 11 -11.72 8.03 9.13
CA ASP A 11 -12.91 7.98 9.97
C ASP A 11 -14.10 8.71 9.35
N SER A 12 -13.85 9.89 8.76
CA SER A 12 -14.86 10.69 8.08
C SER A 12 -14.93 10.34 6.59
N GLU A 13 -16.15 10.25 6.04
CA GLU A 13 -16.36 10.00 4.62
C GLU A 13 -15.64 11.06 3.77
N PRO A 14 -14.64 10.68 2.96
CA PRO A 14 -14.03 11.61 2.03
C PRO A 14 -14.99 11.80 0.85
N PHE A 15 -15.32 13.05 0.55
CA PHE A 15 -16.09 13.40 -0.64
C PHE A 15 -15.42 12.84 -1.90
N TYR A 16 -16.15 12.03 -2.65
CA TYR A 16 -15.79 11.52 -3.96
C TYR A 16 -17.05 11.46 -4.82
N GLN A 17 -16.97 11.99 -6.04
CA GLN A 17 -18.06 11.94 -7.01
C GLN A 17 -17.80 10.80 -8.00
N PRO A 18 -18.63 9.74 -8.00
CA PRO A 18 -18.50 8.68 -8.98
C PRO A 18 -18.76 9.20 -10.40
N VAL A 19 -18.00 8.68 -11.35
CA VAL A 19 -18.09 9.00 -12.79
C VAL A 19 -18.59 7.81 -13.62
N GLY A 20 -18.62 6.62 -13.03
CA GLY A 20 -19.15 5.40 -13.61
C GLY A 20 -19.33 4.31 -12.55
N ASP A 21 -19.04 3.06 -12.92
CA ASP A 21 -19.23 1.89 -12.06
C ASP A 21 -18.01 1.54 -11.19
N GLU A 22 -17.02 2.44 -11.10
CA GLU A 22 -15.72 2.15 -10.46
C GLU A 22 -15.84 1.73 -8.99
N ILE A 23 -16.83 2.24 -8.25
CA ILE A 23 -17.08 1.82 -6.86
C ILE A 23 -17.46 0.34 -6.82
N ALA A 24 -18.42 -0.09 -7.64
CA ALA A 24 -18.90 -1.46 -7.66
C ALA A 24 -17.80 -2.42 -8.15
N LEU A 25 -17.06 -2.02 -9.19
CA LEU A 25 -15.95 -2.78 -9.73
C LEU A 25 -14.80 -2.93 -8.73
N TYR A 26 -14.46 -1.88 -7.99
CA TYR A 26 -13.44 -1.95 -6.95
C TYR A 26 -13.87 -2.86 -5.79
N GLN A 27 -15.14 -2.82 -5.37
CA GLN A 27 -15.66 -3.73 -4.35
C GLN A 27 -15.58 -5.19 -4.79
N ALA A 28 -15.93 -5.49 -6.05
CA ALA A 28 -15.84 -6.83 -6.62
C ALA A 28 -14.38 -7.31 -6.73
N ALA A 29 -13.47 -6.47 -7.22
CA ALA A 29 -12.05 -6.79 -7.25
C ALA A 29 -11.47 -7.00 -5.85
N TYR A 30 -11.89 -6.19 -4.88
CA TYR A 30 -11.50 -6.35 -3.48
C TYR A 30 -12.01 -7.66 -2.88
N SER A 31 -13.25 -8.08 -3.13
CA SER A 31 -13.78 -9.36 -2.61
C SER A 31 -12.96 -10.56 -3.08
N GLU A 32 -12.52 -10.52 -4.34
CA GLU A 32 -11.64 -11.53 -4.95
C GLU A 32 -10.15 -11.31 -4.67
N ARG A 33 -9.81 -10.26 -3.90
CA ARG A 33 -8.43 -9.89 -3.53
C ARG A 33 -7.51 -9.68 -4.75
N LEU A 34 -8.08 -9.21 -5.85
CA LEU A 34 -7.33 -8.90 -7.07
C LEU A 34 -6.53 -7.61 -6.88
N PRO A 35 -5.23 -7.60 -7.25
CA PRO A 35 -4.47 -6.36 -7.37
C PRO A 35 -5.14 -5.42 -8.38
N MET A 36 -5.17 -4.12 -8.06
CA MET A 36 -5.83 -3.11 -8.88
C MET A 36 -4.84 -2.06 -9.36
N MET A 37 -4.98 -1.66 -10.63
CA MET A 37 -4.22 -0.58 -11.24
C MET A 37 -5.16 0.51 -11.70
N ILE A 38 -4.95 1.73 -11.19
CA ILE A 38 -5.77 2.89 -11.51
C ILE A 38 -4.97 3.81 -12.42
N LYS A 39 -5.54 4.15 -13.57
CA LYS A 39 -4.92 5.02 -14.57
C LYS A 39 -5.79 6.23 -14.82
N GLY A 40 -5.14 7.34 -15.15
CA GLY A 40 -5.80 8.61 -15.45
C GLY A 40 -4.82 9.77 -15.30
N PRO A 41 -5.13 10.95 -15.86
CA PRO A 41 -4.26 12.11 -15.78
C PRO A 41 -4.12 12.62 -14.34
N THR A 42 -3.12 13.45 -14.08
CA THR A 42 -2.97 14.15 -12.80
C THR A 42 -4.21 14.98 -12.49
N GLY A 43 -4.65 14.99 -11.23
CA GLY A 43 -5.82 15.73 -10.80
C GLY A 43 -7.18 15.10 -11.16
N SER A 44 -7.23 13.89 -11.73
CA SER A 44 -8.49 13.20 -12.08
C SER A 44 -9.19 12.50 -10.90
N GLY A 45 -8.76 12.74 -9.66
CA GLY A 45 -9.40 12.18 -8.45
C GLY A 45 -9.00 10.75 -8.06
N LYS A 46 -7.93 10.17 -8.62
CA LYS A 46 -7.48 8.78 -8.34
C LYS A 46 -7.20 8.52 -6.86
N SER A 47 -6.37 9.36 -6.22
CA SER A 47 -6.03 9.18 -4.80
C SER A 47 -7.26 9.37 -3.91
N ARG A 48 -8.13 10.33 -4.25
CA ARG A 48 -9.41 10.56 -3.55
C ARG A 48 -10.39 9.39 -3.68
N PHE A 49 -10.43 8.74 -4.85
CA PHE A 49 -11.20 7.51 -5.05
C PHE A 49 -10.69 6.39 -4.14
N ILE A 50 -9.38 6.21 -4.03
CA ILE A 50 -8.79 5.20 -3.13
C ILE A 50 -9.09 5.50 -1.66
N GLU A 51 -9.00 6.75 -1.23
CA GLU A 51 -9.44 7.18 0.11
C GLU A 51 -10.90 6.82 0.38
N HIS A 52 -11.79 7.14 -0.58
CA HIS A 52 -13.22 6.81 -0.49
C HIS A 52 -13.45 5.30 -0.38
N MET A 53 -12.76 4.50 -1.18
CA MET A 53 -12.86 3.05 -1.12
C MET A 53 -12.32 2.48 0.19
N ALA A 54 -11.21 3.01 0.71
CA ALA A 54 -10.65 2.58 1.99
C ALA A 54 -11.60 2.86 3.17
N TRP A 55 -12.17 4.08 3.22
CA TRP A 55 -13.21 4.45 4.18
C TRP A 55 -14.42 3.51 4.06
N ARG A 56 -14.96 3.33 2.85
CA ARG A 56 -16.14 2.51 2.58
C ARG A 56 -15.95 1.04 2.95
N LEU A 57 -14.74 0.50 2.75
CA LEU A 57 -14.36 -0.86 3.11
C LEU A 57 -13.93 -1.00 4.59
N LYS A 58 -13.86 0.11 5.34
CA LYS A 58 -13.36 0.20 6.71
C LYS A 58 -11.96 -0.39 6.87
N ARG A 59 -11.12 -0.16 5.87
CA ARG A 59 -9.73 -0.63 5.85
C ARG A 59 -8.76 0.53 6.07
N PRO A 60 -7.69 0.32 6.84
CA PRO A 60 -6.60 1.28 6.90
C PRO A 60 -6.01 1.47 5.50
N LEU A 61 -5.62 2.70 5.18
CA LEU A 61 -4.98 3.07 3.91
C LEU A 61 -3.55 3.54 4.17
N ILE A 62 -2.58 2.77 3.66
CA ILE A 62 -1.17 3.13 3.68
C ILE A 62 -0.80 3.61 2.28
N THR A 63 -0.71 4.92 2.11
CA THR A 63 -0.26 5.55 0.87
C THR A 63 1.26 5.70 0.89
N VAL A 64 1.91 5.24 -0.18
CA VAL A 64 3.34 5.43 -0.42
C VAL A 64 3.49 6.26 -1.69
N ALA A 65 4.07 7.45 -1.56
CA ALA A 65 4.43 8.28 -2.72
C ALA A 65 5.72 7.73 -3.34
N CYS A 66 5.59 7.06 -4.48
CA CYS A 66 6.71 6.50 -5.20
C CYS A 66 7.53 7.59 -5.88
N ASN A 67 8.85 7.39 -5.92
CA ASN A 67 9.81 8.27 -6.58
C ASN A 67 11.06 7.47 -6.98
N GLU A 68 11.93 8.10 -7.75
CA GLU A 68 13.13 7.47 -8.32
C GLU A 68 14.21 7.09 -7.29
N ASP A 69 14.17 7.69 -6.10
CA ASP A 69 15.10 7.40 -5.00
C ASP A 69 14.60 6.26 -4.09
N MET A 70 13.35 5.82 -4.26
CA MET A 70 12.74 4.79 -3.44
C MET A 70 13.37 3.42 -3.73
N THR A 71 13.81 2.76 -2.66
CA THR A 71 14.37 1.39 -2.72
C THR A 71 13.37 0.34 -2.25
N ALA A 72 13.62 -0.93 -2.58
CA ALA A 72 12.82 -2.05 -2.06
C ALA A 72 12.81 -2.09 -0.52
N SER A 73 13.93 -1.74 0.13
CA SER A 73 14.03 -1.67 1.59
C SER A 73 13.14 -0.59 2.20
N ASP A 74 12.85 0.50 1.48
CA ASP A 74 11.92 1.52 1.97
C ASP A 74 10.47 1.01 1.99
N LEU A 75 10.11 0.08 1.10
CA LEU A 75 8.79 -0.56 1.08
C LEU A 75 8.70 -1.71 2.11
N VAL A 76 9.69 -2.59 2.12
CA VAL A 76 9.69 -3.82 2.96
C VAL A 76 10.05 -3.51 4.40
N GLY A 77 11.02 -2.63 4.63
CA GLY A 77 11.58 -2.38 5.94
C GLY A 77 13.09 -2.56 5.96
N ARG A 78 13.68 -2.13 7.08
CA ARG A 78 15.13 -2.07 7.25
C ARG A 78 15.52 -2.25 8.70
N TYR A 79 16.77 -2.65 8.91
CA TYR A 79 17.38 -2.62 10.22
C TYR A 79 17.81 -1.21 10.60
N LEU A 80 17.51 -0.82 11.83
CA LEU A 80 18.00 0.41 12.45
C LEU A 80 18.99 0.06 13.56
N LEU A 81 20.07 0.82 13.62
CA LEU A 81 21.02 0.78 14.73
C LEU A 81 20.51 1.72 15.82
N ASP A 82 20.30 1.16 17.00
CA ASP A 82 19.90 1.89 18.21
C ASP A 82 21.00 1.75 19.28
N ALA A 83 20.95 2.55 20.34
CA ALA A 83 21.92 2.49 21.44
C ALA A 83 21.98 1.10 22.10
N ASP A 84 20.85 0.37 22.11
CA ASP A 84 20.70 -0.96 22.70
C ASP A 84 20.89 -2.11 21.69
N GLY A 85 21.24 -1.80 20.44
CA GLY A 85 21.53 -2.78 19.40
C GLY A 85 20.71 -2.61 18.11
N THR A 86 20.71 -3.63 17.26
CA THR A 86 20.04 -3.59 15.95
C THR A 86 18.59 -4.04 16.06
N ARG A 87 17.65 -3.22 15.58
CA ARG A 87 16.22 -3.56 15.55
C ARG A 87 15.65 -3.49 14.14
N TRP A 88 14.76 -4.42 13.82
CA TRP A 88 14.01 -4.39 12.57
C TRP A 88 12.88 -3.35 12.64
N LEU A 89 12.69 -2.60 11.55
CA LEU A 89 11.54 -1.71 11.34
C LEU A 89 10.80 -2.14 10.08
N ASP A 90 9.55 -2.58 10.23
CA ASP A 90 8.67 -2.89 9.10
C ASP A 90 8.43 -1.62 8.27
N GLY A 91 8.55 -1.76 6.95
CA GLY A 91 8.17 -0.72 5.98
C GLY A 91 6.66 -0.70 5.73
N PRO A 92 6.14 0.32 5.01
CA PRO A 92 4.72 0.52 4.78
C PRO A 92 4.05 -0.67 4.08
N LEU A 93 4.73 -1.31 3.12
CA LEU A 93 4.21 -2.48 2.41
C LEU A 93 4.10 -3.68 3.36
N THR A 94 5.09 -3.88 4.22
CA THR A 94 5.09 -4.95 5.22
C THR A 94 4.00 -4.76 6.27
N VAL A 95 3.82 -3.53 6.77
CA VAL A 95 2.73 -3.20 7.69
C VAL A 95 1.38 -3.49 7.03
N ALA A 96 1.17 -3.05 5.78
CA ALA A 96 -0.09 -3.29 5.08
C ALA A 96 -0.37 -4.78 4.88
N ALA A 97 0.63 -5.55 4.44
CA ALA A 97 0.52 -6.99 4.24
C ALA A 97 0.24 -7.74 5.55
N ARG A 98 0.89 -7.33 6.66
CA ARG A 98 0.76 -7.96 7.98
C ARG A 98 -0.61 -7.73 8.61
N PHE A 99 -1.16 -6.52 8.48
CA PHE A 99 -2.41 -6.13 9.16
C PHE A 99 -3.64 -6.09 8.23
N GLY A 100 -3.49 -6.43 6.96
CA GLY A 100 -4.60 -6.46 6.00
C GLY A 100 -5.13 -5.06 5.64
N ALA A 101 -4.24 -4.08 5.57
CA ALA A 101 -4.54 -2.74 5.10
C ALA A 101 -4.52 -2.67 3.56
N ILE A 102 -5.08 -1.60 3.00
CA ILE A 102 -4.88 -1.25 1.60
C ILE A 102 -3.53 -0.54 1.51
N CYS A 103 -2.61 -1.06 0.68
CA CYS A 103 -1.38 -0.37 0.32
C CYS A 103 -1.59 0.30 -1.04
N TYR A 104 -1.51 1.62 -1.07
CA TYR A 104 -1.63 2.41 -2.29
C TYR A 104 -0.26 2.95 -2.68
N LEU A 105 0.29 2.43 -3.77
CA LEU A 105 1.54 2.89 -4.35
C LEU A 105 1.23 4.00 -5.37
N ASP A 106 1.26 5.25 -4.91
CA ASP A 106 0.93 6.41 -5.73
C ASP A 106 2.11 6.75 -6.64
N GLU A 107 1.83 7.06 -7.90
CA GLU A 107 2.86 7.32 -8.93
C GLU A 107 3.90 6.17 -9.05
N ILE A 108 3.47 4.90 -8.97
CA ILE A 108 4.35 3.71 -9.03
C ILE A 108 5.26 3.67 -10.27
N VAL A 109 4.90 4.39 -11.34
CA VAL A 109 5.71 4.51 -12.55
C VAL A 109 7.01 5.29 -12.34
N GLU A 110 7.07 6.14 -11.32
CA GLU A 110 8.26 6.91 -10.92
C GLU A 110 9.23 6.06 -10.08
N ALA A 111 8.80 4.90 -9.57
CA ALA A 111 9.67 4.00 -8.83
C ALA A 111 10.65 3.27 -9.76
N ARG A 112 11.86 2.99 -9.25
CA ARG A 112 12.81 2.11 -9.95
C ARG A 112 12.21 0.72 -10.18
N GLN A 113 12.55 0.11 -11.32
CA GLN A 113 12.09 -1.23 -11.68
C GLN A 113 12.41 -2.28 -10.60
N ASP A 114 13.61 -2.25 -10.03
CA ASP A 114 13.98 -3.19 -8.97
C ASP A 114 13.12 -3.04 -7.70
N THR A 115 12.62 -1.84 -7.45
CA THR A 115 11.71 -1.56 -6.33
C THR A 115 10.30 -2.09 -6.61
N THR A 116 9.83 -2.06 -7.86
CA THR A 116 8.49 -2.56 -8.20
C THR A 116 8.40 -4.09 -8.19
N VAL A 117 9.51 -4.80 -8.47
CA VAL A 117 9.57 -6.29 -8.44
C VAL A 117 9.14 -6.87 -7.07
N VAL A 118 9.28 -6.10 -5.99
CA VAL A 118 8.87 -6.50 -4.64
C VAL A 118 7.39 -6.86 -4.52
N ILE A 119 6.54 -6.33 -5.42
CA ILE A 119 5.10 -6.58 -5.38
C ILE A 119 4.74 -7.93 -6.02
N HIS A 120 5.62 -8.53 -6.84
CA HIS A 120 5.28 -9.76 -7.57
C HIS A 120 4.81 -10.89 -6.64
N PRO A 121 5.51 -11.22 -5.53
CA PRO A 121 5.07 -12.28 -4.61
C PRO A 121 3.75 -11.97 -3.90
N LEU A 122 3.35 -10.69 -3.82
CA LEU A 122 2.07 -10.25 -3.26
C LEU A 122 0.91 -10.37 -4.27
N THR A 123 1.21 -10.56 -5.55
CA THR A 123 0.23 -10.73 -6.62
C THR A 123 0.03 -12.18 -7.07
N ASP A 124 0.83 -13.11 -6.53
CA ASP A 124 0.73 -14.54 -6.81
C ASP A 124 -0.49 -15.17 -6.08
N HIS A 125 -0.92 -16.36 -6.51
CA HIS A 125 -2.00 -17.14 -5.88
C HIS A 125 -1.72 -17.39 -4.39
N ARG A 126 -0.45 -17.64 -4.04
CA ARG A 126 0.03 -17.72 -2.65
C ARG A 126 0.78 -16.46 -2.30
N ARG A 127 0.02 -15.45 -1.87
CA ARG A 127 0.55 -14.14 -1.50
C ARG A 127 1.49 -14.24 -0.31
N THR A 128 2.74 -13.86 -0.53
CA THR A 128 3.80 -13.83 0.48
C THR A 128 4.62 -12.55 0.33
N LEU A 129 5.20 -12.07 1.42
CA LEU A 129 6.19 -11.00 1.38
C LEU A 129 7.48 -11.56 2.00
N PRO A 130 8.43 -12.06 1.19
CA PRO A 130 9.70 -12.51 1.71
C PRO A 130 10.46 -11.31 2.29
N ILE A 131 10.93 -11.47 3.52
CA ILE A 131 11.84 -10.52 4.16
C ILE A 131 13.17 -11.26 4.19
N ASP A 132 14.05 -10.93 3.23
CA ASP A 132 15.31 -11.66 3.08
C ASP A 132 16.16 -11.51 4.35
N LYS A 133 16.51 -12.70 4.85
CA LYS A 133 17.25 -13.09 6.06
C LYS A 133 17.41 -12.05 7.16
N LYS A 134 16.82 -12.42 8.31
CA LYS A 134 17.26 -12.07 9.66
C LYS A 134 18.72 -12.53 9.93
N GLY A 135 19.70 -12.14 9.13
CA GLY A 135 21.05 -12.71 9.18
C GLY A 135 21.11 -14.16 8.70
#